data_AF-A0A7C7PY42-F1
#
_entry.id   AF-A0A7C7PY42-F1
#
_cell.length_a   1.000
_cell.length_b   1.000
_cell.length_c   1.000
_cell.angle_alpha   90.00
_cell.angle_beta   90.00
_cell.angle_gamma   90.00
#
_symmetry.space_group_name_H-M   'P 1'
#
loop_
_entity.id
_entity.type
_entity.pdbx_description
1 polymer ?
#
loop_
_entity_poly.entity_id
_entity_poly.type
_entity_poly.pdbx_seq_one_letter_code
_entity_poly.pdbx_strand_id
1 'polypeptide(L)'
;ASIILESPIAALLETLSAVLALTVIRKILNISLTWFPEYKLAILLLSLDSVVKNPITYAVLFSAFIVSYYSWSLIFKRGDILIDRLKSLNVTLKNIKYSTLVRVLALTVFAVFIAFIKPLSLIDEAVYVLGVILSSILLLFKEHKLLKNLSAIASWLTLPYILLKDMAARSTIEEKEELEGVSIGRIASKLVYGKPANMWLKEKIHISRSPAWYWKVEIGNFTYNPYAQINYHILIAGSSGTGKSSLAKKLIKELYYQWAIPSLTIDPHNEYVKVIEELNGIVVDASKISINPLELDESSPRERIVQVADTIQRIFRLGNLQRALLEDILEEAYAEKGILNDDPETWKLKPPTFLTLLKVIEKR
;
A
#
# COMPACT_ATOMS: atom_id res chain seq x y z
N ALA A 1 44.15 -5.21 -28.63
CA ALA A 1 44.29 -3.79 -29.03
C ALA A 1 43.52 -3.60 -30.33
N SER A 2 42.20 -3.67 -30.19
CA SER A 2 41.27 -4.36 -31.09
C SER A 2 40.22 -3.39 -31.60
N ILE A 3 39.92 -3.39 -32.91
CA ILE A 3 38.74 -2.89 -33.66
C ILE A 3 38.20 -1.48 -33.31
N ILE A 4 38.05 -1.17 -32.02
CA ILE A 4 37.60 0.06 -31.40
C ILE A 4 38.41 1.29 -31.84
N LEU A 5 39.71 1.14 -32.09
CA LEU A 5 40.59 2.23 -32.55
C LEU A 5 40.60 2.40 -34.08
N GLU A 6 40.12 1.41 -34.84
CA GLU A 6 40.19 1.42 -36.31
C GLU A 6 38.89 1.91 -36.96
N SER A 7 37.73 1.75 -36.30
CA SER A 7 36.45 2.30 -36.73
C SER A 7 35.60 2.74 -35.53
N PRO A 8 35.46 4.05 -35.28
CA PRO A 8 34.58 4.58 -34.24
C PRO A 8 33.12 4.16 -34.46
N ILE A 9 32.71 3.98 -35.72
CA ILE A 9 31.36 3.51 -36.06
C ILE A 9 31.17 2.05 -35.65
N ALA A 10 32.18 1.18 -35.83
CA ALA A 10 32.14 -0.20 -35.35
C ALA A 10 32.04 -0.25 -33.82
N ALA A 11 32.83 0.58 -33.13
CA ALA A 11 32.80 0.71 -31.67
C ALA A 11 31.42 1.17 -31.15
N LEU A 12 30.79 2.12 -31.84
CA LEU A 12 29.42 2.54 -31.53
C LEU A 12 28.44 1.39 -31.72
N LEU A 13 28.55 0.66 -32.82
CA LEU A 13 27.64 -0.44 -33.14
C LEU A 13 27.77 -1.59 -32.14
N GLU A 14 29.00 -1.89 -31.70
CA GLU A 14 29.30 -2.90 -30.69
C GLU A 14 28.78 -2.48 -29.30
N THR A 15 29.04 -1.23 -28.87
CA THR A 15 28.52 -0.71 -27.60
C THR A 15 26.99 -0.62 -27.60
N LEU A 16 26.38 -0.22 -28.72
CA LEU A 16 24.93 -0.23 -28.90
C LEU A 16 24.36 -1.66 -28.85
N SER A 17 25.06 -2.63 -29.45
CA SER A 17 24.66 -4.04 -29.40
C SER A 17 24.76 -4.62 -27.98
N ALA A 18 25.75 -4.22 -27.19
CA ALA A 18 25.89 -4.64 -25.79
C ALA A 18 24.78 -4.06 -24.91
N VAL A 19 24.43 -2.79 -25.11
CA VAL A 19 23.28 -2.15 -24.44
C VAL A 19 21.98 -2.84 -24.82
N LEU A 20 21.78 -3.17 -26.11
CA LEU A 20 20.62 -3.94 -26.59
C LEU A 20 20.57 -5.35 -26.01
N ALA A 21 21.71 -6.02 -25.84
CA ALA A 21 21.75 -7.33 -25.20
C ALA A 21 21.31 -7.27 -23.73
N LEU A 22 21.75 -6.24 -23.00
CA LEU A 22 21.35 -6.03 -21.60
C LEU A 22 19.85 -5.73 -21.44
N THR A 23 19.25 -4.97 -22.36
CA THR A 23 17.79 -4.72 -22.33
C THR A 23 16.98 -5.99 -22.65
N VAL A 24 17.47 -6.84 -23.56
CA VAL A 24 16.85 -8.14 -23.86
C VAL A 24 16.94 -9.08 -22.65
N ILE A 25 18.12 -9.19 -22.02
CA ILE A 25 18.32 -10.01 -20.81
C ILE A 25 17.39 -9.55 -19.69
N ARG A 26 17.28 -8.24 -19.47
CA ARG A 26 16.34 -7.64 -18.51
C ARG A 26 14.89 -8.04 -18.79
N LYS A 27 14.46 -8.04 -20.06
CA LYS A 27 13.09 -8.41 -20.45
C LYS A 27 12.81 -9.89 -20.21
N ILE A 28 13.76 -10.76 -20.54
CA ILE A 28 13.67 -12.20 -20.27
C ILE A 28 13.53 -12.43 -18.77
N LEU A 29 14.35 -11.78 -17.94
CA LEU A 29 14.30 -11.90 -16.49
C LEU A 29 12.98 -11.42 -15.89
N ASN A 30 12.42 -10.32 -16.42
CA ASN A 30 11.13 -9.81 -15.96
C ASN A 30 9.99 -10.80 -16.28
N ILE A 31 10.02 -11.42 -17.46
CA ILE A 31 9.09 -12.51 -17.82
C ILE A 31 9.32 -13.70 -16.88
N SER A 32 10.56 -14.14 -16.69
CA SER A 32 10.87 -15.26 -15.79
C SER A 32 10.36 -15.03 -14.36
N LEU A 33 10.45 -13.82 -13.82
CA LEU A 33 9.92 -13.45 -12.51
C LEU A 33 8.39 -13.55 -12.42
N THR A 34 7.65 -13.29 -13.50
CA THR A 34 6.19 -13.46 -13.51
C THR A 34 5.77 -14.92 -13.40
N TRP A 35 6.60 -15.85 -13.88
CA TRP A 35 6.32 -17.29 -13.84
C TRP A 35 6.98 -17.97 -12.62
N PHE A 36 8.11 -17.44 -12.14
CA PHE A 36 8.90 -17.98 -11.04
C PHE A 36 9.34 -16.84 -10.10
N PRO A 37 8.53 -16.52 -9.07
CA PRO A 37 8.79 -15.39 -8.17
C PRO A 37 9.88 -15.72 -7.14
N GLU A 38 11.14 -15.82 -7.60
CA GLU A 38 12.31 -16.02 -6.74
C GLU A 38 13.03 -14.70 -6.41
N TYR A 39 13.38 -14.52 -5.13
CA TYR A 39 14.03 -13.30 -4.66
C TYR A 39 15.41 -13.04 -5.31
N LYS A 40 16.15 -14.10 -5.70
CA LYS A 40 17.46 -13.97 -6.36
C LYS A 40 17.32 -13.35 -7.76
N LEU A 41 16.29 -13.72 -8.50
CA LEU A 41 15.97 -13.15 -9.81
C LEU A 41 15.54 -11.69 -9.66
N ALA A 42 14.82 -11.34 -8.59
CA ALA A 42 14.42 -9.97 -8.30
C ALA A 42 15.62 -9.06 -7.99
N ILE A 43 16.59 -9.53 -7.20
CA ILE A 43 17.84 -8.80 -6.91
C ILE A 43 18.66 -8.60 -8.20
N LEU A 44 18.75 -9.61 -9.04
CA LEU A 44 19.43 -9.52 -10.34
C LEU A 44 18.74 -8.47 -11.24
N LEU A 45 17.41 -8.47 -11.30
CA LEU A 45 16.65 -7.48 -12.07
C LEU A 45 16.87 -6.05 -11.55
N LEU A 46 16.88 -5.85 -10.23
CA LEU A 46 17.18 -4.55 -9.61
C LEU A 46 18.59 -4.05 -9.94
N SER A 47 19.57 -4.95 -9.94
CA SER A 47 20.95 -4.62 -10.32
C SER A 47 21.05 -4.21 -11.79
N LEU A 48 20.36 -4.91 -12.70
CA LEU A 48 20.28 -4.55 -14.12
C LEU A 48 19.52 -3.24 -14.34
N ASP A 49 18.45 -3.01 -13.59
CA ASP A 49 17.68 -1.76 -13.64
C ASP A 49 18.53 -0.55 -13.28
N SER A 50 19.43 -0.67 -12.30
CA SER A 50 20.35 0.40 -11.90
C SER A 50 21.31 0.84 -13.02
N VAL A 51 21.61 -0.05 -13.96
CA VAL A 51 22.49 0.21 -15.11
C VAL A 51 21.68 0.69 -16.32
N VAL A 52 20.58 0.00 -16.64
CA VAL A 52 19.77 0.20 -17.86
C VAL A 52 18.83 1.39 -17.76
N LYS A 53 18.30 1.72 -16.57
CA LYS A 53 17.39 2.86 -16.39
C LYS A 53 18.10 4.17 -16.03
N ASN A 54 19.42 4.13 -15.81
CA ASN A 54 20.17 5.31 -15.38
C ASN A 54 20.52 6.19 -16.59
N PRO A 55 19.95 7.41 -16.71
CA PRO A 55 20.22 8.31 -17.83
C PRO A 55 21.70 8.75 -17.91
N ILE A 56 22.42 8.71 -16.78
CA ILE A 56 23.85 9.05 -16.71
C ILE A 56 24.69 8.04 -17.50
N THR A 57 24.34 6.75 -17.48
CA THR A 57 25.05 5.71 -18.23
C THR A 57 25.04 5.99 -19.74
N TYR A 58 23.89 6.41 -20.28
CA TYR A 58 23.77 6.74 -21.71
C TYR A 58 24.51 8.03 -22.09
N ALA A 59 24.52 9.02 -21.20
CA ALA A 59 25.27 10.26 -21.40
C ALA A 59 26.80 10.02 -21.41
N VAL A 60 27.29 9.13 -20.55
CA VAL A 60 28.72 8.73 -20.52
C VAL A 60 29.11 7.95 -21.77
N LEU A 61 28.27 7.02 -22.23
CA LEU A 61 28.52 6.27 -23.48
C LEU A 61 28.52 7.20 -24.71
N PHE A 62 27.56 8.13 -24.78
CA PHE A 62 27.45 9.07 -25.89
C PHE A 62 28.63 10.06 -25.93
N SER A 63 29.05 10.57 -24.78
CA SER A 63 30.22 11.46 -24.68
C SER A 63 31.53 10.73 -25.01
N ALA A 64 31.72 9.50 -24.54
CA ALA A 64 32.86 8.67 -24.91
C ALA A 64 32.93 8.39 -26.43
N PHE A 65 31.77 8.17 -27.07
CA PHE A 65 31.68 8.01 -28.52
C PHE A 65 32.07 9.30 -29.26
N ILE A 66 31.54 10.46 -28.87
CA ILE A 66 31.88 11.75 -29.49
C ILE A 66 33.39 11.98 -29.40
N VAL A 67 33.99 11.79 -28.21
CA VAL A 67 35.42 11.96 -28.01
C VAL A 67 36.24 11.00 -28.88
N SER A 68 35.84 9.73 -28.97
CA SER A 68 36.50 8.75 -29.83
C SER A 68 36.38 9.08 -31.33
N TYR A 69 35.19 9.49 -31.79
CA TYR A 69 34.93 9.87 -33.18
C TYR A 69 35.72 11.11 -33.61
N TYR A 70 35.74 12.16 -32.78
CA TYR A 70 36.52 13.37 -33.07
C TYR A 70 38.02 13.13 -32.96
N SER A 71 38.47 12.33 -31.98
CA SER A 71 39.89 11.93 -31.87
C SER A 71 40.34 11.17 -33.13
N TRP A 72 39.54 10.23 -33.62
CA TRP A 72 39.83 9.48 -34.84
C TRP A 72 39.80 10.35 -36.11
N SER A 73 38.80 11.24 -36.23
CA SER A 73 38.68 12.22 -37.32
C SER A 73 39.84 13.22 -37.39
N LEU A 74 40.38 13.62 -36.23
CA LEU A 74 41.51 14.54 -36.15
C LEU A 74 42.87 13.85 -36.34
N ILE A 75 43.03 12.60 -35.89
CA ILE A 75 44.30 11.86 -35.95
C ILE A 75 44.51 11.17 -37.31
N PHE A 76 43.44 10.71 -37.97
CA PHE A 76 43.54 9.99 -39.24
C PHE A 76 42.69 10.66 -40.34
N LYS A 77 43.35 11.28 -41.32
CA LYS A 77 42.73 11.68 -42.61
C LYS A 77 42.45 10.44 -43.48
N ARG A 78 41.71 9.43 -42.99
CA ARG A 78 41.28 8.25 -43.76
C ARG A 78 39.79 7.98 -43.55
N GLY A 79 39.13 7.46 -44.58
CA GLY A 79 37.72 7.04 -44.55
C GLY A 79 37.50 5.83 -43.64
N ASP A 80 36.27 5.67 -43.15
CA ASP A 80 35.89 4.58 -42.22
C ASP A 80 35.77 3.25 -42.96
N ILE A 81 36.47 2.22 -42.47
CA ILE A 81 36.54 0.86 -43.03
C ILE A 81 35.15 0.24 -43.20
N LEU A 82 34.21 0.50 -42.28
CA LEU A 82 32.84 -0.02 -42.39
C LEU A 82 32.05 0.62 -43.53
N ILE A 83 32.23 1.93 -43.73
CA ILE A 83 31.60 2.67 -44.83
C ILE A 83 32.16 2.19 -46.16
N ASP A 84 33.47 1.96 -46.23
CA ASP A 84 34.12 1.46 -47.44
C ASP A 84 33.71 0.02 -47.77
N ARG A 85 33.51 -0.85 -46.76
CA ARG A 85 32.93 -2.19 -46.97
C ARG A 85 31.45 -2.13 -47.39
N LEU A 86 30.64 -1.25 -46.81
CA LEU A 86 29.23 -1.10 -47.18
C LEU A 86 29.06 -0.60 -48.63
N LYS A 87 29.94 0.30 -49.10
CA LYS A 87 29.95 0.74 -50.51
C LYS A 87 30.29 -0.39 -51.49
N SER A 88 31.01 -1.42 -51.07
CA SER A 88 31.35 -2.58 -51.91
C SER A 88 30.19 -3.58 -52.08
N LEU A 89 29.13 -3.47 -51.27
CA LEU A 89 27.93 -4.30 -51.36
C LEU A 89 26.89 -3.63 -52.28
N ASN A 90 26.99 -3.92 -53.58
CA ASN A 90 26.01 -3.47 -54.60
C ASN A 90 24.64 -4.15 -54.39
N VAL A 91 23.81 -3.62 -53.48
CA VAL A 91 22.43 -4.09 -53.28
C VAL A 91 21.47 -3.25 -54.11
N THR A 92 20.95 -3.81 -55.19
CA THR A 92 19.86 -3.23 -55.99
C THR A 92 18.51 -3.87 -55.63
N LEU A 93 17.66 -3.18 -54.86
CA LEU A 93 16.24 -3.56 -54.73
C LEU A 93 15.42 -2.86 -55.82
N LYS A 94 14.79 -3.62 -56.73
CA LYS A 94 13.88 -3.10 -57.76
C LYS A 94 12.41 -3.23 -57.34
N ASN A 95 11.64 -2.19 -57.66
CA ASN A 95 10.18 -2.15 -57.87
C ASN A 95 9.18 -2.29 -56.70
N ILE A 96 9.49 -1.68 -55.56
CA ILE A 96 8.54 -0.85 -54.81
C ILE A 96 9.18 0.53 -54.74
N LYS A 97 8.45 1.66 -54.80
CA LYS A 97 9.08 3.01 -54.73
C LYS A 97 10.09 3.02 -53.58
N TYR A 98 11.38 2.96 -53.92
CA TYR A 98 12.47 2.66 -52.98
C TYR A 98 12.42 3.61 -51.78
N SER A 99 11.98 4.86 -52.03
CA SER A 99 11.75 5.87 -51.00
C SER A 99 10.70 5.49 -49.95
N THR A 100 9.62 4.79 -50.31
CA THR A 100 8.52 4.47 -49.40
C THR A 100 8.87 3.26 -48.55
N LEU A 101 9.50 2.25 -49.14
CA LEU A 101 9.91 1.04 -48.42
C LEU A 101 11.09 1.33 -47.47
N VAL A 102 12.04 2.18 -47.88
CA VAL A 102 13.09 2.70 -47.00
C VAL A 102 12.52 3.57 -45.88
N ARG A 103 11.47 4.37 -46.13
CA ARG A 103 10.82 5.17 -45.08
C ARG A 103 10.06 4.31 -44.08
N VAL A 104 9.36 3.27 -44.53
CA VAL A 104 8.67 2.33 -43.65
C VAL A 104 9.70 1.54 -42.84
N LEU A 105 10.77 1.03 -43.46
CA LEU A 105 11.87 0.38 -42.75
C LEU A 105 12.59 1.31 -41.76
N ALA A 106 12.84 2.57 -42.13
CA ALA A 106 13.47 3.54 -41.24
C ALA A 106 12.54 3.89 -40.08
N LEU A 107 11.24 4.04 -40.32
CA LEU A 107 10.24 4.27 -39.28
C LEU A 107 10.07 3.06 -38.37
N THR A 108 10.08 1.84 -38.89
CA THR A 108 10.00 0.63 -38.06
C THR A 108 11.27 0.41 -37.25
N VAL A 109 12.45 0.62 -37.83
CA VAL A 109 13.73 0.55 -37.10
C VAL A 109 13.81 1.65 -36.04
N PHE A 110 13.41 2.88 -36.36
CA PHE A 110 13.38 3.99 -35.40
C PHE A 110 12.34 3.77 -34.29
N ALA A 111 11.19 3.18 -34.63
CA ALA A 111 10.17 2.85 -33.65
C ALA A 111 10.61 1.71 -32.72
N VAL A 112 11.21 0.65 -33.29
CA VAL A 112 11.86 -0.43 -32.53
C VAL A 112 12.92 0.17 -31.60
N PHE A 113 13.77 1.06 -32.10
CA PHE A 113 14.80 1.74 -31.30
C PHE A 113 14.22 2.54 -30.13
N ILE A 114 13.14 3.31 -30.34
CA ILE A 114 12.46 4.06 -29.27
C ILE A 114 11.82 3.11 -28.24
N ALA A 115 11.18 2.03 -28.69
CA ALA A 115 10.59 1.02 -27.82
C ALA A 115 11.65 0.28 -26.97
N PHE A 116 12.88 0.16 -27.46
CA PHE A 116 13.99 -0.47 -26.73
C PHE A 116 14.76 0.50 -25.80
N ILE A 117 14.76 1.81 -26.08
CA ILE A 117 15.41 2.83 -25.23
C ILE A 117 14.52 3.27 -24.08
N LYS A 118 13.21 3.42 -24.32
CA LYS A 118 12.28 3.86 -23.28
C LYS A 118 11.74 2.62 -22.56
N PRO A 119 11.92 2.49 -21.23
CA PRO A 119 11.30 1.39 -20.48
C PRO A 119 9.78 1.60 -20.47
N LEU A 120 9.08 0.94 -21.40
CA LEU A 120 7.62 0.96 -21.53
C LEU A 120 7.02 -0.18 -20.71
N SER A 121 5.82 0.01 -20.16
CA SER A 121 5.06 -1.10 -19.59
C SER A 121 4.52 -2.01 -20.71
N LEU A 122 4.12 -3.25 -20.39
CA LEU A 122 3.58 -4.19 -21.38
C LEU A 122 2.37 -3.62 -22.16
N ILE A 123 1.56 -2.79 -21.50
CA ILE A 123 0.41 -2.12 -22.11
C ILE A 123 0.88 -1.01 -23.06
N ASP A 124 1.85 -0.20 -22.63
CA ASP A 124 2.41 0.86 -23.45
C ASP A 124 3.11 0.30 -24.71
N GLU A 125 3.76 -0.86 -24.59
CA GLU A 125 4.37 -1.57 -25.73
C GLU A 125 3.31 -2.03 -26.74
N ALA A 126 2.19 -2.58 -26.28
CA ALA A 126 1.11 -3.04 -27.16
C ALA A 126 0.47 -1.87 -27.93
N VAL A 127 0.19 -0.75 -27.23
CA VAL A 127 -0.34 0.48 -27.85
C VAL A 127 0.65 1.06 -28.85
N TYR A 128 1.94 1.06 -28.52
CA TYR A 128 3.00 1.55 -29.39
C TYR A 128 3.13 0.73 -30.68
N VAL A 129 3.15 -0.61 -30.58
CA VAL A 129 3.22 -1.51 -31.73
C VAL A 129 1.99 -1.37 -32.63
N LEU A 130 0.79 -1.26 -32.04
CA LEU A 130 -0.45 -1.01 -32.80
C LEU A 130 -0.42 0.33 -33.54
N GLY A 131 0.11 1.40 -32.93
CA GLY A 131 0.29 2.70 -33.58
C GLY A 131 1.27 2.67 -34.76
N VAL A 132 2.36 1.92 -34.65
CA VAL A 132 3.35 1.72 -35.73
C VAL A 132 2.72 0.94 -36.89
N ILE A 133 1.95 -0.11 -36.60
CA ILE A 133 1.25 -0.90 -37.61
C ILE A 133 0.20 -0.04 -38.33
N LEU A 134 -0.64 0.69 -37.58
CA LEU A 134 -1.69 1.53 -38.16
C LEU A 134 -1.11 2.66 -39.02
N SER A 135 -0.07 3.33 -38.56
CA SER A 135 0.60 4.39 -39.34
C SER A 135 1.29 3.84 -40.59
N SER A 136 1.85 2.63 -40.53
CA SER A 136 2.39 1.94 -41.71
C SER A 136 1.30 1.58 -42.72
N ILE A 137 0.11 1.18 -42.26
CA ILE A 137 -1.06 0.90 -43.11
C ILE A 137 -1.61 2.18 -43.73
N LEU A 138 -1.74 3.28 -42.98
CA LEU A 138 -2.17 4.59 -43.48
C LEU A 138 -1.19 5.14 -44.53
N LEU A 139 0.10 4.82 -44.40
CA LEU A 139 1.13 5.12 -45.39
C LEU A 139 1.04 4.27 -46.68
N LEU A 140 0.10 3.33 -46.80
CA LEU A 140 -0.16 2.56 -48.03
C LEU A 140 -1.34 3.12 -48.85
N PHE A 141 -2.20 3.97 -48.27
CA PHE A 141 -3.34 4.55 -49.00
C PHE A 141 -2.91 5.57 -50.08
N LYS A 142 -3.68 5.60 -51.18
CA LYS A 142 -3.48 6.46 -52.36
C LYS A 142 -4.22 7.80 -52.16
N GLU A 143 -3.64 8.69 -51.38
CA GLU A 143 -4.13 10.08 -51.21
C GLU A 143 -3.04 11.12 -51.46
N HIS A 144 -3.42 12.41 -51.48
CA HIS A 144 -2.50 13.53 -51.58
C HIS A 144 -1.42 13.45 -50.46
N LYS A 145 -0.16 13.65 -50.87
CA LYS A 145 1.06 13.45 -50.04
C LYS A 145 1.03 14.14 -48.67
N LEU A 146 0.33 15.26 -48.56
CA LEU A 146 0.22 16.08 -47.35
C LEU A 146 -0.82 15.51 -46.37
N LEU A 147 -2.01 15.14 -46.86
CA LEU A 147 -3.05 14.48 -46.05
C LEU A 147 -2.57 13.15 -45.49
N LYS A 148 -1.82 12.38 -46.29
CA LYS A 148 -1.27 11.08 -45.90
C LYS A 148 -0.29 11.15 -44.73
N ASN A 149 0.56 12.18 -44.68
CA ASN A 149 1.51 12.37 -43.59
C ASN A 149 0.79 12.90 -42.34
N LEU A 150 -0.20 13.77 -42.53
CA LEU A 150 -1.02 14.31 -41.43
C LEU A 150 -1.89 13.22 -40.79
N SER A 151 -2.48 12.32 -41.56
CA SER A 151 -3.28 11.21 -41.04
C SER A 151 -2.43 10.17 -40.30
N ALA A 152 -1.22 9.89 -40.81
CA ALA A 152 -0.25 9.07 -40.09
C ALA A 152 0.14 9.70 -38.75
N ILE A 153 0.42 11.01 -38.68
CA ILE A 153 0.75 11.69 -37.42
C ILE A 153 -0.47 11.75 -36.48
N ALA A 154 -1.66 12.05 -37.00
CA ALA A 154 -2.89 12.10 -36.21
C ALA A 154 -3.24 10.74 -35.56
N SER A 155 -2.92 9.62 -36.23
CA SER A 155 -3.14 8.28 -35.70
C SER A 155 -2.33 7.97 -34.43
N TRP A 156 -1.17 8.62 -34.25
CA TRP A 156 -0.35 8.52 -33.03
C TRP A 156 -0.92 9.31 -31.86
N LEU A 157 -1.87 10.22 -32.09
CA LEU A 157 -2.53 11.02 -31.06
C LEU A 157 -3.91 10.46 -30.70
N THR A 158 -4.66 9.96 -31.68
CA THR A 158 -6.04 9.50 -31.47
C THR A 158 -6.11 8.11 -30.84
N LEU A 159 -5.22 7.19 -31.22
CA LEU A 159 -5.25 5.81 -30.72
C LEU A 159 -4.90 5.71 -29.23
N PRO A 160 -3.81 6.36 -28.74
CA PRO A 160 -3.50 6.38 -27.31
C PRO A 160 -4.61 7.07 -26.53
N TYR A 161 -5.19 8.16 -27.04
CA TYR A 161 -6.29 8.86 -26.37
C TYR A 161 -7.54 7.98 -26.19
N ILE A 162 -7.93 7.19 -27.19
CA ILE A 162 -9.10 6.30 -27.10
C ILE A 162 -8.83 5.14 -26.12
N LEU A 163 -7.64 4.53 -26.18
CA LEU A 163 -7.23 3.45 -25.26
C LEU A 163 -7.05 3.95 -23.83
N LEU A 164 -6.41 5.11 -23.63
CA LEU A 164 -6.26 5.75 -22.32
C LEU A 164 -7.59 6.26 -21.77
N LYS A 165 -8.54 6.69 -22.61
CA LYS A 165 -9.88 7.08 -22.15
C LYS A 165 -10.65 5.90 -21.57
N ASP A 166 -10.57 4.73 -22.21
CA ASP A 166 -11.24 3.51 -21.75
C ASP A 166 -10.53 2.90 -20.52
N MET A 167 -9.21 2.99 -20.44
CA MET A 167 -8.45 2.63 -19.25
C MET A 167 -8.63 3.63 -18.10
N ALA A 168 -8.71 4.93 -18.37
CA ALA A 168 -9.00 5.96 -17.36
C ALA A 168 -10.42 5.79 -16.79
N ALA A 169 -11.39 5.44 -17.63
CA ALA A 169 -12.76 5.13 -17.19
C ALA A 169 -12.84 3.83 -16.37
N ARG A 170 -11.90 2.89 -16.57
CA ARG A 170 -11.79 1.65 -15.77
C ARG A 170 -10.93 1.84 -14.51
N SER A 171 -9.87 2.65 -14.56
CA SER A 171 -9.02 2.96 -13.42
C SER A 171 -9.70 3.87 -12.41
N THR A 172 -10.68 4.68 -12.82
CA THR A 172 -11.57 5.38 -11.87
C THR A 172 -12.47 4.42 -11.07
N ILE A 173 -12.59 3.15 -11.48
CA ILE A 173 -13.38 2.13 -10.76
C ILE A 173 -12.49 1.29 -9.82
N GLU A 174 -11.16 1.32 -10.01
CA GLU A 174 -10.19 0.52 -9.25
C GLU A 174 -9.05 1.35 -8.62
N GLU A 175 -9.27 2.64 -8.35
CA GLU A 175 -8.58 3.23 -7.20
C GLU A 175 -9.13 2.49 -5.99
N LYS A 176 -8.30 1.63 -5.39
CA LYS A 176 -8.44 1.30 -3.97
C LYS A 176 -8.64 2.64 -3.29
N GLU A 177 -9.87 2.91 -2.85
CA GLU A 177 -10.14 4.01 -1.93
C GLU A 177 -9.11 3.82 -0.81
N GLU A 178 -8.09 4.67 -0.77
CA GLU A 178 -7.40 4.91 0.49
C GLU A 178 -8.55 5.32 1.39
N LEU A 179 -9.00 4.43 2.28
CA LEU A 179 -10.08 4.72 3.20
C LEU A 179 -9.62 5.96 3.98
N GLU A 180 -10.05 7.12 3.52
CA GLU A 180 -9.99 8.35 4.27
C GLU A 180 -10.67 7.98 5.58
N GLY A 181 -9.94 8.09 6.69
CA GLY A 181 -10.40 7.58 7.97
C GLY A 181 -11.80 8.07 8.36
N VAL A 182 -12.26 7.67 9.54
CA VAL A 182 -13.58 8.09 10.02
C VAL A 182 -13.62 9.62 10.14
N SER A 183 -14.37 10.28 9.27
CA SER A 183 -14.55 11.74 9.30
C SER A 183 -15.32 12.11 10.57
N ILE A 184 -14.63 12.69 11.54
CA ILE A 184 -15.22 13.03 12.84
C ILE A 184 -16.00 14.33 12.72
N GLY A 185 -15.37 15.37 12.20
CA GLY A 185 -15.94 16.71 12.11
C GLY A 185 -14.88 17.78 11.96
N ARG A 186 -15.16 19.00 12.42
CA ARG A 186 -14.20 20.12 12.34
C ARG A 186 -13.25 20.12 13.53
N ILE A 187 -11.96 20.28 13.28
CA ILE A 187 -10.95 20.56 14.31
C ILE A 187 -10.84 22.07 14.54
N ALA A 188 -10.68 22.44 15.81
CA ALA A 188 -10.39 23.82 16.22
C ALA A 188 -8.94 23.97 16.70
N SER A 189 -8.39 22.91 17.32
CA SER A 189 -7.01 22.88 17.78
C SER A 189 -6.51 21.46 17.99
N LYS A 190 -5.19 21.31 17.94
CA LYS A 190 -4.48 20.05 18.20
C LYS A 190 -3.47 20.23 19.32
N LEU A 191 -3.41 19.27 20.24
CA LEU A 191 -2.41 19.25 21.29
C LEU A 191 -1.06 18.81 20.70
N VAL A 192 -0.04 19.67 20.84
CA VAL A 192 1.31 19.42 20.31
C VAL A 192 2.36 19.76 21.34
N TYR A 193 3.52 19.10 21.28
CA TYR A 193 4.68 19.42 22.10
C TYR A 193 5.65 20.29 21.33
N GLY A 194 6.06 21.43 21.89
CA GLY A 194 7.04 22.32 21.25
C GLY A 194 7.06 23.72 21.84
N LYS A 195 7.71 24.65 21.14
CA LYS A 195 7.68 26.07 21.50
C LYS A 195 6.30 26.64 21.17
N PRO A 196 5.55 27.19 22.15
CA PRO A 196 4.19 27.63 21.90
C PRO A 196 4.11 28.73 20.84
N ALA A 197 3.33 28.48 19.78
CA ALA A 197 3.07 29.40 18.67
C ALA A 197 1.67 29.13 18.08
N ASN A 198 0.94 30.17 17.67
CA ASN A 198 -0.45 30.08 17.20
C ASN A 198 -1.34 29.28 18.17
N MET A 199 -1.37 29.67 19.43
CA MET A 199 -2.07 28.91 20.47
C MET A 199 -3.59 29.14 20.42
N TRP A 200 -4.35 28.07 20.61
CA TRP A 200 -5.79 28.14 20.82
C TRP A 200 -6.07 28.41 22.30
N LEU A 201 -6.02 29.68 22.68
CA LEU A 201 -6.32 30.16 24.03
C LEU A 201 -7.23 31.39 23.93
N LYS A 202 -8.33 31.38 24.68
CA LYS A 202 -9.23 32.53 24.77
C LYS A 202 -8.61 33.69 25.56
N GLU A 203 -7.71 33.39 26.49
CA GLU A 203 -7.07 34.37 27.36
C GLU A 203 -5.56 34.42 27.11
N LYS A 204 -4.98 35.62 27.10
CA LYS A 204 -3.55 35.83 26.94
C LYS A 204 -2.81 35.52 28.25
N ILE A 205 -2.54 34.25 28.50
CA ILE A 205 -1.66 33.83 29.60
C ILE A 205 -0.20 34.05 29.17
N HIS A 206 0.63 34.62 30.04
CA HIS A 206 2.08 34.68 29.83
C HIS A 206 2.65 33.27 29.93
N ILE A 207 2.87 32.64 28.77
CA ILE A 207 3.43 31.28 28.70
C ILE A 207 4.94 31.37 28.46
N SER A 208 5.69 30.59 29.24
CA SER A 208 7.15 30.45 29.10
C SER A 208 7.53 30.05 27.67
N ARG A 209 8.62 30.61 27.15
CA ARG A 209 9.17 30.25 25.81
C ARG A 209 9.82 28.87 25.76
N SER A 210 9.74 28.10 26.85
CA SER A 210 10.27 26.75 26.93
C SER A 210 9.35 25.75 26.21
N PRO A 211 9.88 24.66 25.65
CA PRO A 211 9.05 23.60 25.05
C PRO A 211 8.06 23.03 26.07
N ALA A 212 6.78 23.00 25.69
CA ALA A 212 5.70 22.48 26.51
C ALA A 212 4.59 21.89 25.61
N TRP A 213 3.65 21.17 26.22
CA TRP A 213 2.40 20.80 25.56
C TRP A 213 1.48 22.01 25.46
N TYR A 214 0.98 22.32 24.26
CA TYR A 214 0.05 23.42 24.04
C TYR A 214 -0.95 23.10 22.94
N TRP A 215 -2.12 23.71 23.00
CA TRP A 215 -3.13 23.64 21.95
C TRP A 215 -2.74 24.58 20.82
N LYS A 216 -2.37 24.04 19.67
CA LYS A 216 -2.10 24.81 18.45
C LYS A 216 -3.40 24.96 17.66
N VAL A 217 -3.72 26.18 17.21
CA VAL A 217 -4.85 26.42 16.30
C VAL A 217 -4.65 25.60 15.04
N GLU A 218 -5.63 24.78 14.73
CA GLU A 218 -5.68 23.95 13.54
C GLU A 218 -7.14 23.89 13.10
N ILE A 219 -7.44 24.48 11.95
CA ILE A 219 -8.80 24.60 11.41
C ILE A 219 -8.87 23.73 10.17
N GLY A 220 -9.82 22.80 10.15
CA GLY A 220 -10.02 21.89 9.04
C GLY A 220 -11.00 20.79 9.39
N ASN A 221 -11.12 19.80 8.52
CA ASN A 221 -11.81 18.57 8.83
C ASN A 221 -10.83 17.60 9.50
N PHE A 222 -11.28 16.95 10.56
CA PHE A 222 -10.55 15.92 11.27
C PHE A 222 -11.08 14.56 10.89
N THR A 223 -10.15 13.72 10.45
CA THR A 223 -10.39 12.38 9.95
C THR A 223 -9.56 11.42 10.80
N TYR A 224 -10.21 10.45 11.42
CA TYR A 224 -9.58 9.48 12.30
C TYR A 224 -9.27 8.19 11.53
N ASN A 225 -8.00 7.97 11.20
CA ASN A 225 -7.56 6.68 10.66
C ASN A 225 -7.14 5.75 11.83
N PRO A 226 -7.84 4.63 12.08
CA PRO A 226 -7.54 3.75 13.20
C PRO A 226 -6.14 3.13 13.13
N TYR A 227 -5.62 2.83 11.93
CA TYR A 227 -4.33 2.17 11.75
C TYR A 227 -3.13 3.13 11.72
N ALA A 228 -3.38 4.43 11.61
CA ALA A 228 -2.33 5.46 11.67
C ALA A 228 -1.96 5.88 13.11
N GLN A 229 -2.65 5.33 14.12
CA GLN A 229 -2.44 5.72 15.52
C GLN A 229 -1.31 4.92 16.18
N ILE A 230 -0.51 5.60 17.00
CA ILE A 230 0.49 4.95 17.88
C ILE A 230 -0.23 4.14 18.98
N ASN A 231 -1.39 4.62 19.43
CA ASN A 231 -2.23 3.98 20.43
C ASN A 231 -3.71 4.11 20.00
N TYR A 232 -4.47 3.02 20.10
CA TYR A 232 -5.86 2.93 19.63
C TYR A 232 -6.90 3.42 20.64
N HIS A 233 -6.51 3.80 21.86
CA HIS A 233 -7.43 4.28 22.88
C HIS A 233 -7.93 5.70 22.55
N ILE A 234 -9.24 5.90 22.69
CA ILE A 234 -9.91 7.18 22.46
C ILE A 234 -10.58 7.63 23.76
N LEU A 235 -10.31 8.86 24.18
CA LEU A 235 -11.00 9.53 25.29
C LEU A 235 -12.00 10.56 24.74
N ILE A 236 -13.29 10.33 24.96
CA ILE A 236 -14.37 11.28 24.63
C ILE A 236 -14.82 11.97 25.92
N ALA A 237 -14.53 13.26 26.05
CA ALA A 237 -14.88 14.06 27.23
C ALA A 237 -15.76 15.26 26.87
N GLY A 238 -16.65 15.63 27.79
CA GLY A 238 -17.58 16.76 27.62
C GLY A 238 -18.71 16.75 28.65
N SER A 239 -19.34 17.90 28.90
CA SER A 239 -20.51 17.98 29.80
C SER A 239 -21.72 17.23 29.24
N SER A 240 -22.77 17.07 30.03
CA SER A 240 -24.02 16.49 29.52
C SER A 240 -24.55 17.32 28.35
N GLY A 241 -25.12 16.66 27.32
CA GLY A 241 -25.66 17.32 26.13
C GLY A 241 -24.65 17.76 25.07
N THR A 242 -23.33 17.62 25.27
CA THR A 242 -22.32 18.06 24.27
C THR A 242 -22.12 17.11 23.10
N GLY A 243 -22.91 16.03 23.01
CA GLY A 243 -22.83 15.07 21.91
C GLY A 243 -21.82 13.94 22.08
N LYS A 244 -21.36 13.64 23.30
CA LYS A 244 -20.45 12.50 23.58
C LYS A 244 -20.95 11.18 22.99
N SER A 245 -22.20 10.82 23.33
CA SER A 245 -22.82 9.58 22.86
C SER A 245 -23.07 9.59 21.35
N SER A 246 -23.38 10.77 20.78
CA SER A 246 -23.51 10.93 19.32
C SER A 246 -22.19 10.66 18.60
N LEU A 247 -21.08 11.17 19.13
CA LEU A 247 -19.74 10.91 18.59
C LEU A 247 -19.37 9.44 18.72
N ALA A 248 -19.61 8.82 19.88
CA ALA A 248 -19.33 7.40 20.10
C ALA A 248 -20.13 6.50 19.15
N LYS A 249 -21.44 6.76 18.95
CA LYS A 249 -22.28 6.03 17.98
C LYS A 249 -21.75 6.15 16.56
N LYS A 250 -21.34 7.35 16.16
CA LYS A 250 -20.73 7.58 14.84
C LYS A 250 -19.45 6.77 14.69
N LEU A 251 -18.57 6.78 15.69
CA LEU A 251 -17.34 5.98 15.68
C LEU A 251 -17.65 4.49 15.55
N ILE A 252 -18.56 3.95 16.36
CA ILE A 252 -18.97 2.53 16.28
C ILE A 252 -19.43 2.18 14.86
N LYS A 253 -20.34 2.99 14.29
CA LYS A 253 -20.93 2.75 12.97
C LYS A 253 -19.89 2.81 11.85
N GLU A 254 -19.07 3.85 11.84
CA GLU A 254 -18.08 4.08 10.77
C GLU A 254 -16.89 3.12 10.87
N LEU A 255 -16.41 2.80 12.09
CA LEU A 255 -15.36 1.80 12.27
C LEU A 255 -15.83 0.41 11.85
N TYR A 256 -17.08 0.06 12.10
CA TYR A 256 -17.63 -1.20 11.62
C TYR A 256 -17.79 -1.20 10.09
N TYR A 257 -18.44 -0.19 9.50
CA TYR A 257 -18.71 -0.20 8.05
C TYR A 257 -17.48 -0.02 7.18
N GLN A 258 -16.59 0.92 7.53
CA GLN A 258 -15.43 1.23 6.70
C GLN A 258 -14.28 0.25 6.94
N TRP A 259 -14.15 -0.28 8.17
CA TRP A 259 -12.95 -1.01 8.58
C TRP A 259 -13.24 -2.43 9.09
N ALA A 260 -14.50 -2.88 9.12
CA ALA A 260 -14.92 -4.17 9.65
C ALA A 260 -14.44 -4.42 11.10
N ILE A 261 -14.30 -3.35 11.90
CA ILE A 261 -13.86 -3.45 13.29
C ILE A 261 -15.08 -3.74 14.18
N PRO A 262 -15.14 -4.88 14.87
CA PRO A 262 -16.25 -5.20 15.76
C PRO A 262 -16.21 -4.33 17.03
N SER A 263 -17.38 -4.08 17.61
CA SER A 263 -17.52 -3.28 18.83
C SER A 263 -18.24 -4.06 19.93
N LEU A 264 -17.70 -4.03 21.15
CA LEU A 264 -18.40 -4.41 22.37
C LEU A 264 -18.76 -3.14 23.14
N THR A 265 -20.06 -2.94 23.42
CA THR A 265 -20.56 -1.74 24.09
C THR A 265 -21.16 -2.09 25.46
N ILE A 266 -20.66 -1.46 26.52
CA ILE A 266 -21.25 -1.51 27.86
C ILE A 266 -22.15 -0.28 28.01
N ASP A 267 -23.47 -0.49 28.02
CA ASP A 267 -24.47 0.57 27.92
C ASP A 267 -25.42 0.61 29.12
N PRO A 268 -25.05 1.30 30.22
CA PRO A 268 -25.91 1.38 31.41
C PRO A 268 -27.17 2.24 31.22
N HIS A 269 -27.27 3.03 30.13
CA HIS A 269 -28.36 3.99 29.92
C HIS A 269 -29.18 3.70 28.65
N ASN A 270 -28.96 2.55 28.00
CA ASN A 270 -29.63 2.15 26.76
C ASN A 270 -29.51 3.19 25.63
N GLU A 271 -28.40 3.96 25.60
CA GLU A 271 -28.19 4.96 24.56
C GLU A 271 -27.79 4.34 23.22
N TYR A 272 -27.15 3.17 23.21
CA TYR A 272 -26.50 2.56 22.06
C TYR A 272 -27.28 1.39 21.44
N VAL A 273 -28.32 0.89 22.11
CA VAL A 273 -29.15 -0.24 21.63
C VAL A 273 -29.53 -0.09 20.16
N LYS A 274 -30.09 1.06 19.76
CA LYS A 274 -30.52 1.32 18.38
C LYS A 274 -29.38 1.21 17.37
N VAL A 275 -28.18 1.73 17.68
CA VAL A 275 -27.06 1.65 16.73
C VAL A 275 -26.55 0.22 16.59
N ILE A 276 -26.58 -0.56 17.67
CA ILE A 276 -26.19 -1.98 17.62
C ILE A 276 -27.21 -2.77 16.79
N GLU A 277 -28.50 -2.53 16.96
CA GLU A 277 -29.56 -3.16 16.15
C GLU A 277 -29.45 -2.77 14.67
N GLU A 278 -29.21 -1.50 14.35
CA GLU A 278 -28.96 -1.03 12.98
C GLU A 278 -27.77 -1.75 12.31
N LEU A 279 -26.78 -2.16 13.09
CA LEU A 279 -25.60 -2.88 12.65
C LEU A 279 -25.81 -4.41 12.61
N ASN A 280 -27.04 -4.89 12.82
CA ASN A 280 -27.37 -6.32 13.00
C ASN A 280 -26.57 -6.98 14.14
N GLY A 281 -26.22 -6.20 15.16
CA GLY A 281 -25.51 -6.68 16.35
C GLY A 281 -26.43 -7.37 17.36
N ILE A 282 -25.81 -7.98 18.36
CA ILE A 282 -26.51 -8.69 19.44
C ILE A 282 -26.68 -7.75 20.63
N VAL A 283 -27.92 -7.57 21.09
CA VAL A 283 -28.23 -6.82 22.31
C VAL A 283 -28.48 -7.80 23.44
N VAL A 284 -27.61 -7.77 24.46
CA VAL A 284 -27.71 -8.61 25.66
C VAL A 284 -28.23 -7.77 26.81
N ASP A 285 -29.43 -8.10 27.30
CA ASP A 285 -30.05 -7.43 28.44
C ASP A 285 -29.58 -8.09 29.75
N ALA A 286 -28.66 -7.41 30.44
CA ALA A 286 -28.12 -7.87 31.72
C ALA A 286 -29.15 -7.94 32.86
N SER A 287 -30.36 -7.38 32.69
CA SER A 287 -31.46 -7.56 33.64
C SER A 287 -32.19 -8.90 33.47
N LYS A 288 -32.06 -9.53 32.29
CA LYS A 288 -32.71 -10.80 31.95
C LYS A 288 -31.74 -11.97 31.90
N ILE A 289 -30.47 -11.69 31.63
CA ILE A 289 -29.41 -12.68 31.50
C ILE A 289 -28.41 -12.45 32.62
N SER A 290 -28.05 -13.52 33.32
CA SER A 290 -26.99 -13.52 34.32
C SER A 290 -25.76 -14.19 33.74
N ILE A 291 -24.60 -13.56 33.93
CA ILE A 291 -23.30 -14.13 33.58
C ILE A 291 -22.76 -14.78 34.85
N ASN A 292 -22.34 -16.04 34.77
CA ASN A 292 -21.69 -16.69 35.90
C ASN A 292 -20.19 -16.33 35.89
N PRO A 293 -19.69 -15.51 36.82
CA PRO A 293 -18.28 -15.15 36.85
C PRO A 293 -17.36 -16.35 37.15
N LEU A 294 -17.93 -17.48 37.59
CA LEU A 294 -17.23 -18.73 37.89
C LEU A 294 -17.19 -19.71 36.71
N GLU A 295 -17.68 -19.34 35.54
CA GLU A 295 -17.34 -20.07 34.31
C GLU A 295 -15.84 -20.04 34.07
N LEU A 296 -15.28 -21.00 33.34
CA LEU A 296 -13.82 -21.09 33.19
C LEU A 296 -13.31 -20.45 31.90
N ASP A 297 -14.10 -20.39 30.82
CA ASP A 297 -13.74 -19.82 29.50
C ASP A 297 -12.25 -20.02 29.15
N GLU A 298 -11.82 -21.29 29.13
CA GLU A 298 -10.43 -21.74 28.84
C GLU A 298 -9.37 -21.41 29.90
N SER A 299 -9.73 -20.73 30.99
CA SER A 299 -8.84 -20.49 32.13
C SER A 299 -8.83 -21.67 33.10
N SER A 300 -7.72 -21.84 33.84
CA SER A 300 -7.69 -22.79 34.96
C SER A 300 -8.60 -22.34 36.11
N PRO A 301 -9.12 -23.26 36.95
CA PRO A 301 -9.91 -22.88 38.11
C PRO A 301 -9.13 -21.95 39.04
N ARG A 302 -7.84 -22.21 39.28
CA ARG A 302 -6.99 -21.33 40.09
C ARG A 302 -6.91 -19.90 39.54
N GLU A 303 -6.69 -19.73 38.24
CA GLU A 303 -6.68 -18.39 37.62
C GLU A 303 -8.02 -17.69 37.77
N ARG A 304 -9.13 -18.40 37.52
CA ARG A 304 -10.47 -17.83 37.64
C ARG A 304 -10.80 -17.45 39.08
N ILE A 305 -10.43 -18.28 40.06
CA ILE A 305 -10.57 -18.02 41.50
C ILE A 305 -9.87 -16.70 41.85
N VAL A 306 -8.61 -16.53 41.46
CA VAL A 306 -7.83 -15.33 41.74
C VAL A 306 -8.46 -14.09 41.08
N GLN A 307 -8.89 -14.19 39.82
CA GLN A 307 -9.54 -13.08 39.11
C GLN A 307 -10.84 -12.64 39.78
N VAL A 308 -11.71 -13.59 40.15
CA VAL A 308 -12.98 -13.31 40.81
C VAL A 308 -12.75 -12.75 42.21
N ALA A 309 -11.82 -13.33 42.98
CA ALA A 309 -11.49 -12.85 44.32
C ALA A 309 -10.90 -11.43 44.31
N ASP A 310 -10.00 -11.10 43.37
CA ASP A 310 -9.46 -9.75 43.19
C ASP A 310 -10.56 -8.75 42.78
N THR A 311 -11.46 -9.16 41.88
CA THR A 311 -12.59 -8.32 41.45
C THR A 311 -13.51 -8.00 42.63
N ILE A 312 -13.91 -9.02 43.41
CA ILE A 312 -14.74 -8.84 44.62
C ILE A 312 -13.99 -8.02 45.67
N GLN A 313 -12.69 -8.26 45.88
CA GLN A 313 -11.86 -7.47 46.79
C GLN A 313 -11.90 -5.98 46.43
N ARG A 314 -11.75 -5.63 45.15
CA ARG A 314 -11.74 -4.23 44.70
C ARG A 314 -13.11 -3.57 44.85
N ILE A 315 -14.19 -4.28 44.53
CA ILE A 315 -15.56 -3.76 44.62
C ILE A 315 -15.96 -3.51 46.08
N PHE A 316 -15.72 -4.48 46.95
CA PHE A 316 -16.15 -4.43 48.37
C PHE A 316 -15.07 -3.95 49.33
N ARG A 317 -13.86 -3.64 48.82
CA ARG A 317 -12.69 -3.21 49.60
C ARG A 317 -12.30 -4.20 50.70
N LEU A 318 -12.31 -5.48 50.38
CA LEU A 318 -11.96 -6.54 51.32
C LEU A 318 -10.49 -6.45 51.75
N GLY A 319 -10.21 -6.79 53.01
CA GLY A 319 -8.84 -6.95 53.49
C GLY A 319 -8.17 -8.20 52.91
N ASN A 320 -6.84 -8.27 52.99
CA ASN A 320 -6.07 -9.40 52.45
C ASN A 320 -6.49 -10.76 53.04
N LEU A 321 -6.81 -10.81 54.35
CA LEU A 321 -7.30 -12.03 55.00
C LEU A 321 -8.68 -12.46 54.48
N GLN A 322 -9.58 -11.50 54.25
CA GLN A 322 -10.90 -11.77 53.69
C GLN A 322 -10.81 -12.25 52.24
N ARG A 323 -9.86 -11.71 51.47
CA ARG A 323 -9.58 -12.21 50.12
C ARG A 323 -9.05 -13.65 50.15
N ALA A 324 -8.07 -13.95 51.00
CA ALA A 324 -7.53 -15.31 51.10
C ALA A 324 -8.62 -16.32 51.47
N LEU A 325 -9.47 -15.98 52.45
CA LEU A 325 -10.63 -16.79 52.81
C LEU A 325 -11.62 -16.96 51.64
N LEU A 326 -11.85 -15.90 50.85
CA LEU A 326 -12.70 -15.97 49.67
C LEU A 326 -12.11 -16.90 48.59
N GLU A 327 -10.79 -16.89 48.39
CA GLU A 327 -10.12 -17.83 47.47
C GLU A 327 -10.32 -19.29 47.93
N ASP A 328 -10.17 -19.57 49.23
CA ASP A 328 -10.41 -20.90 49.80
C ASP A 328 -11.86 -21.38 49.60
N ILE A 329 -12.83 -20.49 49.87
CA ILE A 329 -14.27 -20.80 49.68
C ILE A 329 -14.58 -21.07 48.20
N LEU A 330 -13.99 -20.30 47.29
CA LEU A 330 -14.14 -20.50 45.85
C LEU A 330 -13.55 -21.84 45.42
N GLU A 331 -12.37 -22.20 45.92
CA GLU A 331 -11.72 -23.49 45.65
C GLU A 331 -12.58 -24.66 46.13
N GLU A 332 -13.13 -24.59 47.35
CA GLU A 332 -14.09 -25.57 47.87
C GLU A 332 -15.34 -25.68 46.99
N ALA A 333 -15.85 -24.56 46.48
CA ALA A 333 -17.03 -24.57 45.62
C ALA A 333 -16.78 -25.26 44.26
N TYR A 334 -15.58 -25.10 43.68
CA TYR A 334 -15.19 -25.88 42.49
C TYR A 334 -15.04 -27.37 42.81
N ALA A 335 -14.43 -27.70 43.94
CA ALA A 335 -14.28 -29.08 44.40
C ALA A 335 -15.63 -29.77 44.62
N GLU A 336 -16.65 -29.06 45.14
CA GLU A 336 -18.02 -29.59 45.26
C GLU A 336 -18.66 -29.94 43.90
N LYS A 337 -18.19 -29.33 42.81
CA LYS A 337 -18.61 -29.66 41.44
C LYS A 337 -17.73 -30.71 40.77
N GLY A 338 -16.75 -31.26 41.49
CA GLY A 338 -15.77 -32.21 40.96
C GLY A 338 -14.75 -31.57 40.02
N ILE A 339 -14.60 -30.24 40.05
CA ILE A 339 -13.63 -29.51 39.24
C ILE A 339 -12.34 -29.40 40.05
N LEU A 340 -11.27 -30.00 39.55
CA LEU A 340 -9.97 -30.06 40.21
C LEU A 340 -8.94 -29.22 39.46
N ASN A 341 -8.07 -28.52 40.20
CA ASN A 341 -7.02 -27.68 39.62
C ASN A 341 -6.05 -28.48 38.74
N ASP A 342 -5.70 -29.70 39.16
CA ASP A 342 -4.67 -30.51 38.50
C ASP A 342 -5.23 -31.46 37.42
N ASP A 343 -6.54 -31.44 37.17
CA ASP A 343 -7.20 -32.30 36.18
C ASP A 343 -8.01 -31.48 35.15
N PRO A 344 -7.39 -31.12 34.00
CA PRO A 344 -8.05 -30.36 32.94
C PRO A 344 -9.29 -31.02 32.34
N GLU A 345 -9.42 -32.35 32.43
CA GLU A 345 -10.62 -33.02 31.90
C GLU A 345 -11.87 -32.67 32.72
N THR A 346 -11.68 -32.34 34.01
CA THR A 346 -12.78 -31.91 34.90
C THR A 346 -13.25 -30.49 34.62
N TRP A 347 -12.48 -29.66 33.90
CA TRP A 347 -12.83 -28.24 33.68
C TRP A 347 -14.02 -28.05 32.73
N LYS A 348 -14.42 -29.12 32.03
CA LYS A 348 -15.62 -29.17 31.18
C LYS A 348 -16.92 -29.35 31.99
N LEU A 349 -16.81 -29.68 33.29
CA LEU A 349 -17.97 -29.86 34.16
C LEU A 349 -18.67 -28.51 34.41
N LYS A 350 -19.95 -28.59 34.79
CA LYS A 350 -20.73 -27.39 35.08
C LYS A 350 -20.13 -26.64 36.28
N PRO A 351 -19.70 -25.38 36.11
CA PRO A 351 -19.04 -24.62 37.15
C PRO A 351 -19.96 -24.34 38.35
N PRO A 352 -19.39 -24.03 39.53
CA PRO A 352 -20.16 -23.55 40.65
C PRO A 352 -20.85 -22.23 40.33
N THR A 353 -21.84 -21.88 41.13
CA THR A 353 -22.50 -20.57 41.13
C THR A 353 -22.34 -19.94 42.51
N PHE A 354 -22.65 -18.65 42.66
CA PHE A 354 -22.66 -18.03 43.99
C PHE A 354 -23.61 -18.69 44.99
N LEU A 355 -24.65 -19.40 44.53
CA LEU A 355 -25.47 -20.24 45.40
C LEU A 355 -24.68 -21.44 45.95
N THR A 356 -23.75 -21.99 45.16
CA THR A 356 -22.84 -23.05 45.62
C THR A 356 -21.90 -22.50 46.69
N LEU A 357 -21.32 -21.32 46.46
CA LEU A 357 -20.46 -20.65 47.44
C LEU A 357 -21.20 -20.39 48.75
N LEU A 358 -22.45 -19.91 48.70
CA LEU A 358 -23.25 -19.67 49.89
C LEU A 358 -23.43 -20.95 50.71
N LYS A 359 -23.69 -22.08 50.05
CA LYS A 359 -23.80 -23.40 50.72
C LYS A 359 -22.48 -23.84 51.35
N VAL A 360 -21.35 -23.58 50.70
CA VAL A 360 -20.02 -23.85 51.26
C VAL A 360 -19.80 -23.03 52.53
N ILE A 361 -20.18 -21.74 52.50
CA ILE A 361 -20.09 -20.85 53.66
C ILE A 361 -20.98 -21.34 54.81
N GLU A 362 -22.22 -21.73 54.53
CA GLU A 362 -23.18 -22.20 55.54
C GLU A 362 -22.80 -23.54 56.19
N LYS A 363 -21.93 -24.33 55.56
CA LYS A 363 -21.42 -25.61 56.11
C LYS A 363 -20.27 -25.41 57.09
N ARG A 364 -19.60 -24.26 57.05
CA ARG A 364 -18.54 -23.89 57.99
C ARG A 364 -19.15 -23.27 59.24
#